data_AF-A0A2T2RLL4-F1
#
_entry.id   AF-A0A2T2RLL4-F1
#
_cell.length_a   1.000
_cell.length_b   1.000
_cell.length_c   1.000
_cell.angle_alpha   90.00
_cell.angle_beta   90.00
_cell.angle_gamma   90.00
#
_symmetry.space_group_name_H-M   'P 1'
#
loop_
_entity.id
_entity.type
_entity.pdbx_description
1 polymer ?
#
loop_
_entity_poly.entity_id
_entity_poly.type
_entity_poly.pdbx_seq_one_letter_code
_entity_poly.pdbx_strand_id
1 'polypeptide(L)'
;MGKVHFCQYSYKSAKTYRLSKEAFSLFRKAYDRYEELRCDPSTPTAMSSVWGKSEGRVGKIALNLHLIKHAFHHSETVPEEIDAETMRSAIELTEFYANQVKALYNELETGSSLSPILAKVVSVAQKKGDWTTARDIRNKLSKQQAKTFTPEKIRWFFSELAEKGYGRVTGEGRTLKFMSCSDGSASSSDKQAKVLKVPDGSSTISQNSHLQENTEYCGGSDGCDGSPQTNFSINGNNCESDVERTCTTSKTFTLAQNSVEEGNISDGSKPSKNFHFNHHLNHQQQAKEGAGDKQASGEDKAIEDCKMILESLLANGIEPTPENLANYLGISLREVKEKQYVFDNALAELS
;
A
#
# COMPACT_ATOMS: atom_id res chain seq x y z
N MET A 1 2.53 3.09 51.91
CA MET A 1 2.80 1.77 51.29
C MET A 1 1.53 1.32 50.57
N GLY A 2 1.42 1.59 49.27
CA GLY A 2 0.25 1.22 48.46
C GLY A 2 0.34 -0.23 47.97
N LYS A 3 -0.72 -1.02 48.17
CA LYS A 3 -0.83 -2.38 47.61
C LYS A 3 -1.09 -2.26 46.12
N VAL A 4 -0.11 -2.66 45.30
CA VAL A 4 -0.28 -2.85 43.86
C VAL A 4 -1.19 -4.06 43.65
N HIS A 5 -2.43 -3.83 43.23
CA HIS A 5 -3.34 -4.89 42.82
C HIS A 5 -2.90 -5.39 41.44
N PHE A 6 -2.16 -6.50 41.41
CA PHE A 6 -1.94 -7.25 40.18
C PHE A 6 -3.29 -7.84 39.75
N CYS A 7 -3.91 -7.22 38.74
CA CYS A 7 -5.08 -7.79 38.07
C CYS A 7 -4.59 -9.05 37.33
N GLN A 8 -4.87 -10.23 37.90
CA GLN A 8 -4.61 -11.49 37.22
C GLN A 8 -5.48 -11.54 35.97
N TYR A 9 -4.88 -11.30 34.80
CA TYR A 9 -5.52 -11.57 33.52
C TYR A 9 -5.73 -13.08 33.41
N SER A 10 -6.95 -13.52 33.72
CA SER A 10 -7.39 -14.87 33.41
C SER A 10 -7.38 -15.02 31.89
N TYR A 11 -6.42 -15.79 31.37
CA TYR A 11 -6.37 -16.14 29.94
C TYR A 11 -7.68 -16.83 29.57
N LYS A 12 -8.57 -16.12 28.86
CA LYS A 12 -9.75 -16.73 28.26
C LYS A 12 -9.28 -17.69 27.16
N SER A 13 -9.89 -18.87 27.10
CA SER A 13 -9.60 -19.85 26.06
C SER A 13 -9.87 -19.27 24.67
N ALA A 14 -9.04 -19.66 23.70
CA ALA A 14 -9.24 -19.29 22.30
C ALA A 14 -10.62 -19.77 21.83
N LYS A 15 -11.44 -18.85 21.32
CA LYS A 15 -12.74 -19.16 20.74
C LYS A 15 -12.62 -19.36 19.23
N THR A 16 -13.30 -20.38 18.72
CA THR A 16 -13.36 -20.66 17.27
C THR A 16 -14.74 -20.31 16.76
N TYR A 17 -14.80 -19.53 15.69
CA TYR A 17 -16.04 -19.17 15.01
C TYR A 17 -16.18 -19.96 13.70
N ARG A 18 -17.41 -20.24 13.28
CA ARG A 18 -17.73 -21.01 12.08
C ARG A 18 -18.71 -20.23 11.21
N LEU A 19 -18.61 -20.42 9.90
CA LEU A 19 -19.61 -19.86 8.98
C LEU A 19 -20.84 -20.74 8.97
N SER A 20 -22.03 -20.13 8.98
CA SER A 20 -23.26 -20.83 8.64
C SER A 20 -23.19 -21.41 7.22
N LYS A 21 -24.02 -22.41 6.91
CA LYS A 21 -24.02 -23.05 5.58
C LYS A 21 -24.25 -22.04 4.45
N GLU A 22 -25.15 -21.08 4.67
CA GLU A 22 -25.43 -20.02 3.71
C GLU A 22 -24.26 -19.02 3.62
N ALA A 23 -23.71 -18.58 4.75
CA ALA A 23 -22.52 -17.72 4.77
C ALA A 23 -21.32 -18.37 4.07
N PHE A 24 -21.10 -19.67 4.27
CA PHE A 24 -20.05 -20.41 3.59
C PHE A 24 -20.26 -20.48 2.07
N SER A 25 -21.51 -20.62 1.61
CA SER A 25 -21.83 -20.57 0.18
C SER A 25 -21.50 -19.20 -0.42
N LEU A 26 -21.84 -18.11 0.28
CA LEU A 26 -21.51 -16.74 -0.13
C LEU A 26 -19.99 -16.51 -0.15
N PHE A 27 -19.31 -16.92 0.91
CA PHE A 27 -17.86 -16.82 1.02
C PHE A 27 -17.17 -17.56 -0.13
N ARG A 28 -17.58 -18.79 -0.44
CA ARG A 28 -17.03 -19.56 -1.56
C ARG A 28 -17.23 -18.86 -2.90
N LYS A 29 -18.44 -18.35 -3.18
CA LYS A 29 -18.71 -17.61 -4.41
C LYS A 29 -17.83 -16.37 -4.54
N ALA A 30 -17.66 -15.61 -3.45
CA ALA A 30 -16.79 -14.44 -3.44
C ALA A 30 -15.31 -14.82 -3.61
N TYR A 31 -14.87 -15.91 -2.96
CA TYR A 31 -13.53 -16.46 -3.09
C TYR A 31 -13.21 -16.80 -4.55
N ASP A 32 -14.07 -17.61 -5.18
CA ASP A 32 -13.89 -18.04 -6.58
C ASP A 32 -13.86 -16.82 -7.52
N ARG A 33 -14.73 -15.82 -7.30
CA ARG A 33 -14.73 -14.55 -8.05
C ARG A 33 -13.43 -13.76 -7.89
N TYR A 34 -12.90 -13.65 -6.67
CA TYR A 34 -11.63 -12.93 -6.44
C TYR A 34 -10.45 -13.63 -7.11
N GLU A 35 -10.46 -14.96 -7.13
CA GLU A 35 -9.45 -15.76 -7.82
C GLU A 35 -9.53 -15.59 -9.34
N GLU A 36 -10.74 -15.58 -9.91
CA GLU A 36 -10.97 -15.25 -11.32
C GLU A 36 -10.42 -13.87 -11.67
N LEU A 37 -10.78 -12.84 -10.89
CA LEU A 37 -10.30 -11.47 -11.09
C LEU A 37 -8.78 -11.35 -10.94
N ARG A 38 -8.18 -12.14 -10.05
CA ARG A 38 -6.72 -12.20 -9.84
C ARG A 38 -6.00 -12.77 -11.07
N CYS A 39 -6.58 -13.79 -11.69
CA CYS A 39 -5.98 -14.53 -12.81
C CYS A 39 -6.34 -13.95 -14.19
N ASP A 40 -7.31 -13.04 -14.28
CA ASP A 40 -7.69 -12.38 -15.52
C ASP A 40 -6.49 -11.64 -16.16
N PRO A 41 -6.11 -11.96 -17.41
CA PRO A 41 -5.01 -11.29 -18.12
C PRO A 41 -5.18 -9.79 -18.30
N SER A 42 -6.43 -9.29 -18.28
CA SER A 42 -6.75 -7.87 -18.38
C SER A 42 -6.57 -7.11 -17.07
N THR A 43 -6.47 -7.82 -15.94
CA THR A 43 -6.28 -7.21 -14.62
C THR A 43 -4.85 -6.67 -14.47
N PRO A 44 -4.66 -5.38 -14.15
CA PRO A 44 -3.33 -4.83 -13.88
C PRO A 44 -2.62 -5.59 -12.75
N THR A 45 -1.30 -5.79 -12.85
CA THR A 45 -0.52 -6.56 -11.86
C THR A 45 -0.74 -6.08 -10.43
N ALA A 46 -0.87 -4.76 -10.24
CA ALA A 46 -1.15 -4.18 -8.92
C ALA A 46 -2.50 -4.63 -8.37
N MET A 47 -3.55 -4.64 -9.21
CA MET A 47 -4.88 -5.11 -8.84
C MET A 47 -4.94 -6.62 -8.61
N SER A 48 -4.18 -7.42 -9.37
CA SER A 48 -4.07 -8.87 -9.12
C SER A 48 -3.60 -9.15 -7.67
N SER A 49 -2.62 -8.38 -7.16
CA SER A 49 -2.20 -8.50 -5.75
C SER A 49 -3.29 -8.11 -4.75
N VAL A 50 -4.14 -7.15 -5.10
CA VAL A 50 -5.28 -6.74 -4.24
C VAL A 50 -6.31 -7.86 -4.16
N TRP A 51 -6.67 -8.46 -5.28
CA TRP A 51 -7.64 -9.56 -5.32
C TRP A 51 -7.16 -10.80 -4.57
N GLY A 52 -5.91 -11.22 -4.76
CA GLY A 52 -5.35 -12.35 -4.01
C GLY A 52 -5.27 -12.14 -2.49
N LYS A 53 -5.23 -10.88 -2.03
CA LYS A 53 -5.32 -10.56 -0.59
C LYS A 53 -6.76 -10.46 -0.09
N SER A 54 -7.72 -10.23 -0.99
CA SER A 54 -9.13 -10.01 -0.63
C SER A 54 -9.80 -11.30 -0.15
N GLU A 55 -9.40 -12.45 -0.69
CA GLU A 55 -9.81 -13.80 -0.25
C GLU A 55 -9.64 -14.02 1.26
N GLY A 56 -8.45 -13.70 1.80
CA GLY A 56 -8.18 -13.85 3.23
C GLY A 56 -8.78 -12.73 4.06
N ARG A 57 -8.96 -11.53 3.48
CA ARG A 57 -9.50 -10.36 4.19
C ARG A 57 -11.00 -10.48 4.43
N VAL A 58 -11.77 -10.98 3.48
CA VAL A 58 -13.23 -11.08 3.63
C VAL A 58 -13.62 -11.94 4.83
N GLY A 59 -12.91 -13.05 5.10
CA GLY A 59 -13.14 -13.87 6.29
C GLY A 59 -12.81 -13.16 7.60
N LYS A 60 -11.71 -12.37 7.63
CA LYS A 60 -11.34 -11.57 8.81
C LYS A 60 -12.32 -10.43 9.06
N ILE A 61 -12.77 -9.76 8.00
CA ILE A 61 -13.77 -8.70 8.07
C ILE A 61 -15.10 -9.27 8.57
N ALA A 62 -15.53 -10.43 8.06
CA ALA A 62 -16.75 -11.09 8.53
C ALA A 62 -16.70 -11.40 10.03
N LEU A 63 -15.57 -11.93 10.53
CA LEU A 63 -15.39 -12.16 11.97
C LEU A 63 -15.46 -10.86 12.77
N ASN A 64 -14.77 -9.80 12.33
CA ASN A 64 -14.79 -8.52 13.04
C ASN A 64 -16.20 -7.91 13.05
N LEU A 65 -16.91 -7.93 11.92
CA LEU A 65 -18.28 -7.44 11.83
C LEU A 65 -19.24 -8.25 12.72
N HIS A 66 -19.07 -9.56 12.79
CA HIS A 66 -19.85 -10.44 13.68
C HIS A 66 -19.68 -10.05 15.15
N LEU A 67 -18.43 -9.88 15.59
CA LEU A 67 -18.10 -9.47 16.95
C LEU A 67 -18.68 -8.08 17.27
N ILE A 68 -18.53 -7.12 16.35
CA ILE A 68 -19.02 -5.75 16.50
C ILE A 68 -20.55 -5.73 16.58
N LYS A 69 -21.25 -6.43 15.68
CA LYS A 69 -22.72 -6.55 15.66
C LYS A 69 -23.25 -6.99 17.02
N HIS A 70 -22.69 -8.05 17.58
CA HIS A 70 -23.14 -8.58 18.88
C HIS A 70 -22.71 -7.73 20.08
N ALA A 71 -21.56 -7.05 20.00
CA ALA A 71 -21.15 -6.09 21.04
C ALA A 71 -22.14 -4.92 21.14
N PHE A 72 -22.61 -4.40 20.00
CA PHE A 72 -23.59 -3.29 19.97
C PHE A 72 -24.99 -3.70 20.41
N HIS A 73 -25.41 -4.95 20.17
CA HIS A 73 -26.73 -5.43 20.59
C HIS A 73 -26.79 -5.89 22.06
N HIS A 74 -25.75 -5.61 22.86
CA HIS A 74 -25.65 -6.04 24.27
C HIS A 74 -25.95 -7.53 24.47
N SER A 75 -25.58 -8.37 23.50
CA SER A 75 -25.72 -9.81 23.63
C SER A 75 -24.76 -10.31 24.71
N GLU A 76 -25.29 -11.00 25.72
CA GLU A 76 -24.47 -11.54 26.83
C GLU A 76 -23.40 -12.52 26.31
N THR A 77 -23.68 -13.19 25.19
CA THR A 77 -22.73 -14.07 24.49
C THR A 77 -22.80 -13.85 22.99
N VAL A 78 -21.63 -13.79 22.34
CA VAL A 78 -21.53 -13.78 20.88
C VAL A 78 -21.71 -15.21 20.36
N PRO A 79 -22.66 -15.47 19.44
CA PRO A 79 -22.81 -16.77 18.79
C PRO A 79 -21.52 -17.20 18.10
N GLU A 80 -21.20 -18.49 18.13
CA GLU A 80 -20.01 -19.01 17.43
C GLU A 80 -20.23 -19.10 15.90
N GLU A 81 -21.47 -18.99 15.45
CA GLU A 81 -21.85 -19.08 14.04
C GLU A 81 -22.03 -17.68 13.42
N ILE A 82 -21.36 -17.43 12.29
CA ILE A 82 -21.46 -16.21 11.51
C ILE A 82 -22.59 -16.37 10.47
N ASP A 83 -23.57 -15.47 10.54
CA ASP A 83 -24.74 -15.48 9.67
C ASP A 83 -24.42 -15.00 8.23
N ALA A 84 -25.35 -15.26 7.31
CA ALA A 84 -25.20 -14.89 5.91
C ALA A 84 -25.19 -13.38 5.69
N GLU A 85 -25.94 -12.62 6.49
CA GLU A 85 -26.01 -11.15 6.41
C GLU A 85 -24.65 -10.53 6.68
N THR A 86 -23.99 -10.94 7.75
CA THR A 86 -22.65 -10.50 8.14
C THR A 86 -21.62 -10.81 7.06
N MET A 87 -21.74 -11.97 6.41
CA MET A 87 -20.89 -12.33 5.29
C MET A 87 -21.14 -11.45 4.05
N ARG A 88 -22.40 -11.12 3.73
CA ARG A 88 -22.72 -10.17 2.63
C ARG A 88 -22.08 -8.80 2.89
N SER A 89 -22.25 -8.26 4.09
CA SER A 89 -21.64 -6.98 4.47
C SER A 89 -20.10 -7.03 4.40
N ALA A 90 -19.49 -8.15 4.78
CA ALA A 90 -18.05 -8.33 4.66
C ALA A 90 -17.56 -8.36 3.21
N ILE A 91 -18.31 -9.02 2.33
CA ILE A 91 -18.02 -9.06 0.89
C ILE A 91 -18.13 -7.65 0.30
N GLU A 92 -19.25 -6.96 0.54
CA GLU A 92 -19.48 -5.58 0.07
C GLU A 92 -18.38 -4.63 0.53
N LEU A 93 -18.01 -4.69 1.80
CA LEU A 93 -16.95 -3.85 2.35
C LEU A 93 -15.57 -4.18 1.74
N THR A 94 -15.30 -5.45 1.49
CA THR A 94 -14.05 -5.89 0.83
C THR A 94 -13.99 -5.37 -0.61
N GLU A 95 -15.08 -5.51 -1.36
CA GLU A 95 -15.18 -5.04 -2.75
C GLU A 95 -15.09 -3.51 -2.82
N PHE A 96 -15.72 -2.80 -1.88
CA PHE A 96 -15.58 -1.35 -1.76
C PHE A 96 -14.11 -0.94 -1.65
N TYR A 97 -13.35 -1.51 -0.72
CA TYR A 97 -11.94 -1.16 -0.57
C TYR A 97 -11.09 -1.54 -1.79
N ALA A 98 -11.36 -2.68 -2.42
CA ALA A 98 -10.67 -3.06 -3.66
C ALA A 98 -10.97 -2.08 -4.80
N ASN A 99 -12.21 -1.61 -4.91
CA ASN A 99 -12.63 -0.61 -5.89
C ASN A 99 -12.02 0.77 -5.62
N GLN A 100 -11.84 1.17 -4.35
CA GLN A 100 -11.11 2.39 -4.02
C GLN A 100 -9.66 2.33 -4.49
N VAL A 101 -8.99 1.18 -4.31
CA VAL A 101 -7.62 0.98 -4.82
C VAL A 101 -7.59 1.02 -6.34
N LYS A 102 -8.57 0.40 -7.01
CA LYS A 102 -8.71 0.47 -8.47
C LYS A 102 -8.91 1.91 -8.95
N ALA A 103 -9.76 2.69 -8.28
CA ALA A 103 -9.99 4.09 -8.61
C ALA A 103 -8.71 4.92 -8.50
N LEU A 104 -7.92 4.71 -7.44
CA LEU A 104 -6.61 5.36 -7.29
C LEU A 104 -5.65 5.00 -8.42
N TYR A 105 -5.60 3.75 -8.86
CA TYR A 105 -4.77 3.37 -10.00
C TYR A 105 -5.26 3.99 -11.30
N ASN A 106 -6.56 4.02 -11.54
CA ASN A 106 -7.14 4.68 -12.71
C ASN A 106 -6.85 6.18 -12.71
N GLU A 107 -6.94 6.85 -11.55
CA GLU A 107 -6.61 8.27 -11.42
C GLU A 107 -5.11 8.52 -11.64
N LEU A 108 -4.24 7.62 -11.20
CA LEU A 108 -2.80 7.71 -11.47
C LEU A 108 -2.45 7.45 -12.95
N GLU A 109 -3.27 6.67 -13.66
CA GLU A 109 -3.11 6.42 -15.10
C GLU A 109 -3.68 7.55 -15.97
N THR A 110 -4.83 8.12 -15.56
CA THR A 110 -5.57 9.15 -16.31
C THR A 110 -5.18 10.58 -15.93
N GLY A 111 -4.71 10.78 -14.70
CA GLY A 111 -4.25 12.07 -14.21
C GLY A 111 -3.04 12.53 -15.01
N SER A 112 -3.09 13.76 -15.49
CA SER A 112 -1.94 14.49 -16.04
C SER A 112 -0.72 14.55 -15.08
N SER A 113 -0.91 14.14 -13.83
CA SER A 113 0.13 13.94 -12.83
C SER A 113 1.08 12.83 -13.24
N LEU A 114 2.28 13.25 -13.67
CA LEU A 114 3.44 12.39 -13.87
C LEU A 114 3.57 11.35 -12.74
N SER A 115 3.76 10.08 -13.11
CA SER A 115 4.16 9.03 -12.18
C SER A 115 5.34 9.53 -11.31
N PRO A 116 5.44 9.19 -10.01
CA PRO A 116 6.50 9.69 -9.13
C PRO A 116 7.92 9.51 -9.69
N ILE A 117 8.16 8.46 -10.48
CA ILE A 117 9.44 8.25 -11.16
C ILE A 117 9.67 9.23 -12.31
N LEU A 118 8.64 9.51 -13.12
CA LEU A 118 8.70 10.48 -14.21
C LEU A 118 8.89 11.90 -13.65
N ALA A 119 8.15 12.25 -12.59
CA ALA A 119 8.34 13.50 -11.86
C ALA A 119 9.76 13.62 -11.30
N LYS A 120 10.33 12.51 -10.79
CA LYS A 120 11.72 12.48 -10.34
C LYS A 120 12.70 12.73 -11.49
N VAL A 121 12.49 12.08 -12.65
CA VAL A 121 13.32 12.30 -13.85
C VAL A 121 13.29 13.77 -14.28
N VAL A 122 12.10 14.37 -14.35
CA VAL A 122 11.93 15.81 -14.64
C VAL A 122 12.67 16.65 -13.62
N SER A 123 12.52 16.38 -12.31
CA SER A 123 13.20 17.15 -11.26
C SER A 123 14.73 17.06 -11.34
N VAL A 124 15.28 15.91 -11.73
CA VAL A 124 16.74 15.74 -11.90
C VAL A 124 17.20 16.49 -13.14
N ALA A 125 16.46 16.43 -14.25
CA ALA A 125 16.77 17.17 -15.46
C ALA A 125 16.70 18.69 -15.24
N GLN A 126 15.68 19.17 -14.55
CA GLN A 126 15.53 20.58 -14.17
C GLN A 126 16.69 21.06 -13.28
N LYS A 127 17.08 20.27 -12.28
CA LYS A 127 18.22 20.60 -11.40
C LYS A 127 19.56 20.61 -12.15
N LYS A 128 19.71 19.77 -13.18
CA LYS A 128 20.91 19.73 -14.01
C LYS A 128 20.96 20.93 -14.96
N GLY A 129 19.82 21.37 -15.48
CA GLY A 129 19.72 22.48 -16.44
C GLY A 129 20.31 22.17 -17.82
N ASP A 130 20.61 20.90 -18.12
CA ASP A 130 21.25 20.45 -19.35
C ASP A 130 20.78 19.02 -19.71
N TRP A 131 21.17 18.53 -20.88
CA TRP A 131 20.91 17.18 -21.36
C TRP A 131 21.29 16.12 -20.34
N THR A 132 20.28 15.39 -19.89
CA THR A 132 20.40 14.37 -18.86
C THR A 132 20.39 13.00 -19.51
N THR A 133 21.39 12.18 -19.17
CA THR A 133 21.52 10.82 -19.68
C THR A 133 20.83 9.81 -18.74
N ALA A 134 20.52 8.62 -19.24
CA ALA A 134 19.97 7.55 -18.40
C ALA A 134 20.90 7.18 -17.23
N ARG A 135 22.22 7.33 -17.40
CA ARG A 135 23.22 7.11 -16.35
C ARG A 135 23.09 8.14 -15.23
N ASP A 136 22.89 9.40 -15.58
CA ASP A 136 22.74 10.49 -14.61
C ASP A 136 21.52 10.28 -13.71
N ILE A 137 20.39 9.89 -14.31
CA ILE A 137 19.18 9.53 -13.57
C ILE A 137 19.45 8.33 -12.65
N ARG A 138 20.03 7.25 -13.19
CA ARG A 138 20.28 6.02 -12.42
C ARG A 138 21.16 6.27 -11.19
N ASN A 139 22.15 7.14 -11.31
CA ASN A 139 23.04 7.52 -10.20
C ASN A 139 22.33 8.35 -9.10
N LYS A 140 21.17 8.94 -9.41
CA LYS A 140 20.36 9.72 -8.46
C LYS A 140 19.20 8.92 -7.86
N LEU A 141 18.96 7.69 -8.34
CA LEU A 141 17.97 6.78 -7.76
C LEU A 141 18.56 6.02 -6.57
N SER A 142 17.70 5.52 -5.69
CA SER A 142 18.15 4.64 -4.59
C SER A 142 18.72 3.33 -5.14
N LYS A 143 19.56 2.63 -4.36
CA LYS A 143 20.16 1.34 -4.78
C LYS A 143 19.10 0.30 -5.20
N GLN A 144 17.97 0.26 -4.49
CA GLN A 144 16.85 -0.63 -4.81
C GLN A 144 16.17 -0.23 -6.13
N GLN A 145 15.93 1.07 -6.34
CA GLN A 145 15.34 1.57 -7.58
C GLN A 145 16.27 1.36 -8.78
N ALA A 146 17.58 1.58 -8.63
CA ALA A 146 18.56 1.40 -9.70
C ALA A 146 18.72 -0.07 -10.16
N LYS A 147 18.23 -1.03 -9.38
CA LYS A 147 18.12 -2.45 -9.76
C LYS A 147 16.90 -2.70 -10.65
N THR A 148 15.80 -2.02 -10.37
CA THR A 148 14.52 -2.18 -11.09
C THR A 148 14.46 -1.34 -12.38
N PHE A 149 15.05 -0.14 -12.37
CA PHE A 149 15.03 0.77 -13.51
C PHE A 149 16.33 0.64 -14.32
N THR A 150 16.29 -0.24 -15.32
CA THR A 150 17.38 -0.39 -16.28
C THR A 150 17.54 0.88 -17.13
N PRO A 151 18.74 1.15 -17.69
CA PRO A 151 18.95 2.28 -18.59
C PRO A 151 17.95 2.32 -19.76
N GLU A 152 17.53 1.17 -20.27
CA GLU A 152 16.53 1.04 -21.33
C GLU A 152 15.16 1.55 -20.86
N LYS A 153 14.74 1.19 -19.65
CA LYS A 153 13.49 1.67 -19.07
C LYS A 153 13.50 3.18 -18.79
N ILE A 154 14.65 3.71 -18.37
CA ILE A 154 14.82 5.16 -18.19
C ILE A 154 14.72 5.91 -19.53
N ARG A 155 15.25 5.34 -20.62
CA ARG A 155 15.11 5.92 -21.95
C ARG A 155 13.66 5.89 -22.45
N TRP A 156 12.93 4.82 -22.15
CA TRP A 156 11.49 4.77 -22.43
C TRP A 156 10.75 5.91 -21.71
N PHE A 157 11.07 6.18 -20.45
CA PHE A 157 10.56 7.36 -19.74
C PHE A 157 10.90 8.69 -20.40
N PHE A 158 12.09 8.83 -21.03
CA PHE A 158 12.43 10.05 -21.76
C PHE A 158 11.51 10.29 -22.96
N SER A 159 11.21 9.23 -23.72
CA SER A 159 10.27 9.29 -24.83
C SER A 159 8.87 9.65 -24.35
N GLU A 160 8.39 8.99 -23.29
CA GLU A 160 7.07 9.26 -22.69
C GLU A 160 6.97 10.71 -22.18
N LEU A 161 8.02 11.23 -21.55
CA LEU A 161 8.07 12.62 -21.08
C LEU A 161 8.03 13.64 -22.22
N ALA A 162 8.71 13.34 -23.33
CA ALA A 162 8.69 14.20 -24.51
C ALA A 162 7.33 14.18 -25.20
N GLU A 163 6.70 13.00 -25.30
CA GLU A 163 5.34 12.83 -25.83
C GLU A 163 4.30 13.60 -25.01
N LYS A 164 4.44 13.57 -23.67
CA LYS A 164 3.61 14.34 -22.74
C LYS A 164 3.96 15.84 -22.68
N GLY A 165 4.96 16.31 -23.42
CA GLY A 165 5.32 17.73 -23.52
C GLY A 165 6.17 18.29 -22.38
N TYR A 166 6.72 17.45 -21.49
CA TYR A 166 7.54 17.88 -20.35
C TYR A 166 9.01 18.20 -20.71
N GLY A 167 9.41 17.96 -21.95
CA GLY A 167 10.77 18.24 -22.41
C GLY A 167 11.03 17.79 -23.84
N ARG A 168 12.32 17.73 -24.19
CA ARG A 168 12.80 17.33 -25.51
C ARG A 168 13.80 16.18 -25.36
N VAL A 169 13.82 15.31 -26.35
CA VAL A 169 14.81 14.23 -26.48
C VAL A 169 15.76 14.49 -27.65
N THR A 170 17.00 14.04 -27.51
CA THR A 170 18.00 14.04 -28.59
C THR A 170 18.79 12.75 -28.59
N GLY A 171 19.28 12.35 -29.76
CA GLY A 171 19.98 11.08 -29.97
C GLY A 171 19.04 9.88 -30.09
N GLU A 172 19.63 8.69 -30.24
CA GLU A 172 18.91 7.44 -30.46
C GLU A 172 19.57 6.30 -29.68
N GLY A 173 18.78 5.29 -29.32
CA GLY A 173 19.27 4.09 -28.64
C GLY A 173 20.10 4.43 -27.39
N ARG A 174 21.40 4.12 -27.42
CA ARG A 174 22.28 4.31 -26.25
C ARG A 174 22.62 5.77 -25.95
N THR A 175 22.54 6.65 -26.94
CA THR A 175 22.91 8.06 -26.82
C THR A 175 21.72 8.97 -26.52
N LEU A 176 20.52 8.40 -26.31
CA LEU A 176 19.31 9.16 -25.99
C LEU A 176 19.50 9.97 -24.70
N LYS A 177 19.25 11.29 -24.80
CA LYS A 177 19.29 12.24 -23.69
C LYS A 177 17.98 13.01 -23.63
N PHE A 178 17.64 13.49 -22.44
CA PHE A 178 16.43 14.27 -22.18
C PHE A 178 16.78 15.64 -21.58
N MET A 179 16.09 16.68 -22.01
CA MET A 179 16.17 18.02 -21.45
C MET A 179 14.77 18.49 -21.08
N SER A 180 14.57 18.92 -19.83
CA SER A 180 13.27 19.43 -19.37
C SER A 180 13.03 20.82 -19.94
N CYS A 181 11.79 21.07 -20.41
CA CYS A 181 11.35 22.45 -20.64
C CYS A 181 11.17 23.11 -19.28
N SER A 182 11.99 24.12 -18.97
CA SER A 182 11.72 24.97 -17.81
C SER A 182 10.62 25.96 -18.19
N ASP A 183 9.58 26.10 -17.37
CA ASP A 183 8.45 27.03 -17.57
C ASP A 183 8.86 28.53 -17.48
N GLY A 184 10.15 28.84 -17.62
CA GLY A 184 10.73 30.17 -17.38
C GLY A 184 11.39 30.85 -18.58
N SER A 185 11.42 30.24 -19.77
CA SER A 185 11.85 30.97 -20.97
C SER A 185 11.24 30.38 -22.24
N ALA A 186 10.08 30.91 -22.62
CA ALA A 186 9.66 30.90 -24.01
C ALA A 186 10.57 31.89 -24.79
N SER A 187 11.85 31.54 -24.97
CA SER A 187 12.64 32.14 -26.04
C SER A 187 12.14 31.55 -27.35
N SER A 188 11.39 32.38 -28.06
CA SER A 188 10.91 32.14 -29.40
C SER A 188 12.10 32.10 -30.35
N SER A 189 12.69 30.92 -30.57
CA SER A 189 13.55 30.67 -31.72
C SER A 189 13.65 29.17 -32.01
N ASP A 190 13.46 28.86 -33.29
CA ASP A 190 13.81 27.60 -33.97
C ASP A 190 12.81 26.45 -33.89
N LYS A 191 11.73 26.64 -34.66
CA LYS A 191 11.15 25.57 -35.48
C LYS A 191 12.19 25.11 -36.52
N GLN A 192 12.93 24.05 -36.21
CA GLN A 192 13.38 23.10 -37.23
C GLN A 192 13.05 21.68 -36.77
N ALA A 193 11.82 21.26 -37.06
CA ALA A 193 11.50 19.86 -37.16
C ALA A 193 12.10 19.34 -38.48
N LYS A 194 13.19 18.59 -38.37
CA LYS A 194 13.74 17.80 -39.47
C LYS A 194 12.81 16.60 -39.67
N VAL A 195 11.81 16.79 -40.51
CA VAL A 195 10.96 15.72 -41.05
C VAL A 195 11.86 14.73 -41.78
N LEU A 196 11.92 13.50 -41.29
CA LEU A 196 12.48 12.36 -42.01
C LEU A 196 11.65 12.17 -43.29
N LYS A 197 12.27 12.49 -44.43
CA LYS A 197 11.78 12.15 -45.77
C LYS A 197 11.71 10.63 -45.90
N VAL A 198 10.51 10.10 -46.08
CA VAL A 198 10.26 8.79 -46.69
C VAL A 198 10.16 9.03 -48.20
N PRO A 199 10.79 8.22 -49.06
CA PRO A 199 10.73 8.41 -50.51
C PRO A 199 9.37 7.98 -51.10
N ASP A 200 8.86 8.85 -51.98
CA ASP A 200 7.65 8.66 -52.77
C ASP A 200 7.74 7.43 -53.69
N GLY A 201 6.68 6.62 -53.64
CA GLY A 201 6.34 5.61 -54.64
C GLY A 201 4.83 5.68 -54.91
N SER A 202 4.48 6.30 -56.03
CA SER A 202 3.11 6.61 -56.46
C SER A 202 2.40 5.45 -57.17
N SER A 203 1.07 5.55 -57.25
CA SER A 203 0.07 4.83 -58.08
C SER A 203 -0.61 3.66 -57.35
N THR A 204 -1.94 3.50 -57.29
CA THR A 204 -3.03 3.98 -58.15
C THR A 204 -4.39 3.82 -57.46
N ILE A 205 -5.34 4.64 -57.91
CA ILE A 205 -6.79 4.66 -57.63
C ILE A 205 -7.48 3.32 -57.96
N SER A 206 -8.43 2.87 -57.13
CA SER A 206 -9.72 2.35 -57.63
C SER A 206 -10.79 2.30 -56.54
N GLN A 207 -11.96 2.86 -56.86
CA GLN A 207 -13.23 2.71 -56.17
C GLN A 207 -13.76 1.28 -56.35
N ASN A 208 -14.44 0.71 -55.34
CA ASN A 208 -15.81 0.19 -55.45
C ASN A 208 -16.30 -0.55 -54.19
N SER A 209 -17.45 -0.07 -53.70
CA SER A 209 -18.66 -0.79 -53.23
C SER A 209 -18.59 -2.21 -52.62
N HIS A 210 -19.32 -2.34 -51.50
CA HIS A 210 -20.36 -3.36 -51.27
C HIS A 210 -19.94 -4.84 -51.16
N LEU A 211 -20.05 -5.40 -49.95
CA LEU A 211 -20.84 -6.61 -49.64
C LEU A 211 -20.72 -6.99 -48.15
N GLN A 212 -21.87 -7.35 -47.56
CA GLN A 212 -21.98 -8.20 -46.38
C GLN A 212 -21.46 -9.61 -46.73
N GLU A 213 -20.80 -10.31 -45.81
CA GLU A 213 -21.19 -11.69 -45.47
C GLU A 213 -20.47 -12.24 -44.23
N ASN A 214 -21.22 -13.13 -43.57
CA ASN A 214 -20.86 -13.94 -42.42
C ASN A 214 -19.81 -15.01 -42.77
N THR A 215 -19.04 -15.44 -41.77
CA THR A 215 -18.55 -16.82 -41.55
C THR A 215 -18.16 -16.88 -40.06
N GLU A 216 -18.86 -17.57 -39.16
CA GLU A 216 -19.00 -19.03 -39.02
C GLU A 216 -17.66 -19.76 -39.21
N TYR A 217 -16.96 -20.02 -38.09
CA TYR A 217 -15.82 -20.93 -38.04
C TYR A 217 -16.03 -21.93 -36.91
N CYS A 218 -16.27 -23.18 -37.31
CA CYS A 218 -16.36 -24.36 -36.46
C CYS A 218 -15.02 -25.11 -36.46
N GLY A 219 -14.57 -25.52 -35.27
CA GLY A 219 -14.08 -26.87 -35.02
C GLY A 219 -12.59 -27.21 -35.23
N GLY A 220 -12.06 -27.97 -34.26
CA GLY A 220 -11.02 -29.00 -34.41
C GLY A 220 -9.58 -28.52 -34.19
N SER A 221 -8.99 -28.76 -33.01
CA SER A 221 -8.27 -30.00 -32.61
C SER A 221 -6.82 -30.04 -33.12
N ASP A 222 -5.84 -29.84 -32.24
CA ASP A 222 -4.89 -30.87 -31.82
C ASP A 222 -3.75 -30.28 -30.98
N GLY A 223 -3.27 -31.11 -30.06
CA GLY A 223 -2.53 -30.72 -28.87
C GLY A 223 -1.09 -30.26 -29.08
N CYS A 224 -0.54 -29.70 -28.00
CA CYS A 224 0.89 -29.60 -27.75
C CYS A 224 1.11 -29.69 -26.23
N ASP A 225 1.67 -30.82 -25.83
CA ASP A 225 2.26 -31.09 -24.52
C ASP A 225 3.44 -30.16 -24.22
N GLY A 226 3.63 -29.81 -22.95
CA GLY A 226 4.90 -29.26 -22.48
C GLY A 226 4.81 -28.31 -21.28
N SER A 227 4.43 -28.80 -20.11
CA SER A 227 4.73 -28.13 -18.83
C SER A 227 5.92 -28.83 -18.13
N PRO A 228 6.88 -28.07 -17.58
CA PRO A 228 8.06 -28.65 -16.92
C PRO A 228 7.77 -29.11 -15.48
N GLN A 229 8.46 -30.18 -15.13
CA GLN A 229 8.35 -30.97 -13.90
C GLN A 229 8.77 -30.20 -12.64
N THR A 230 7.94 -30.28 -11.61
CA THR A 230 8.34 -30.02 -10.21
C THR A 230 8.49 -31.35 -9.48
N ASN A 231 9.70 -31.66 -9.04
CA ASN A 231 10.01 -32.81 -8.19
C ASN A 231 9.72 -32.48 -6.72
N PHE A 232 8.84 -33.24 -6.07
CA PHE A 232 8.96 -33.56 -4.64
C PHE A 232 8.44 -35.00 -4.40
N SER A 233 9.35 -35.86 -3.96
CA SER A 233 9.11 -37.27 -3.64
C SER A 233 8.19 -37.45 -2.44
N ILE A 234 7.20 -38.33 -2.56
CA ILE A 234 6.59 -39.04 -1.44
C ILE A 234 6.80 -40.53 -1.68
N ASN A 235 7.49 -41.16 -0.74
CA ASN A 235 7.76 -42.58 -0.72
C ASN A 235 6.49 -43.32 -0.26
N GLY A 236 6.08 -44.34 -1.01
CA GLY A 236 4.89 -45.14 -0.72
C GLY A 236 5.18 -46.31 0.21
N ASN A 237 4.12 -46.89 0.78
CA ASN A 237 3.75 -48.28 0.56
C ASN A 237 2.41 -48.63 1.27
N ASN A 238 1.44 -49.06 0.43
CA ASN A 238 0.46 -50.17 0.55
C ASN A 238 -0.48 -50.21 1.78
N CYS A 239 -1.75 -50.63 1.70
CA CYS A 239 -2.51 -51.42 0.71
C CYS A 239 -4.04 -51.32 0.96
N GLU A 240 -4.79 -51.44 -0.14
CA GLU A 240 -6.16 -51.99 -0.36
C GLU A 240 -7.24 -51.99 0.75
N SER A 241 -8.38 -51.36 0.48
CA SER A 241 -9.61 -52.04 0.00
C SER A 241 -10.78 -51.07 -0.18
N ASP A 242 -11.58 -51.31 -1.21
CA ASP A 242 -12.76 -50.57 -1.66
C ASP A 242 -13.93 -50.60 -0.66
N VAL A 243 -14.49 -49.43 -0.31
CA VAL A 243 -15.92 -49.24 0.01
C VAL A 243 -16.31 -47.78 -0.28
N GLU A 244 -17.45 -47.61 -0.96
CA GLU A 244 -18.19 -46.38 -1.27
C GLU A 244 -18.04 -45.25 -0.22
N ARG A 245 -17.68 -44.03 -0.67
CA ARG A 245 -17.66 -42.86 0.23
C ARG A 245 -18.36 -41.66 -0.40
N THR A 246 -19.54 -41.39 0.14
CA THR A 246 -20.27 -40.12 0.08
C THR A 246 -19.35 -38.96 0.45
N CYS A 247 -19.34 -37.91 -0.40
CA CYS A 247 -18.58 -36.69 -0.16
C CYS A 247 -19.18 -35.89 1.02
N THR A 248 -18.65 -36.13 2.21
CA THR A 248 -18.72 -35.21 3.35
C THR A 248 -17.32 -34.67 3.60
N THR A 249 -17.00 -33.52 3.02
CA THR A 249 -15.77 -32.77 3.33
C THR A 249 -16.14 -31.45 3.96
N SER A 250 -16.43 -31.49 5.27
CA SER A 250 -16.42 -30.28 6.10
C SER A 250 -14.97 -29.90 6.36
N LYS A 251 -14.42 -28.96 5.59
CA LYS A 251 -13.14 -28.31 5.92
C LYS A 251 -13.37 -27.38 7.11
N THR A 252 -12.95 -27.81 8.30
CA THR A 252 -12.89 -26.96 9.49
C THR A 252 -11.79 -25.92 9.28
N PHE A 253 -12.18 -24.65 9.22
CA PHE A 253 -11.25 -23.52 9.11
C PHE A 253 -10.85 -23.09 10.53
N THR A 254 -9.69 -23.52 11.02
CA THR A 254 -9.18 -23.11 12.32
C THR A 254 -8.43 -21.79 12.15
N LEU A 255 -9.07 -20.67 12.51
CA LEU A 255 -8.43 -19.36 12.53
C LEU A 255 -7.71 -19.19 13.87
N ALA A 256 -6.42 -19.54 13.95
CA ALA A 256 -5.59 -19.20 15.10
C ALA A 256 -5.24 -17.71 15.02
N GLN A 257 -5.72 -16.93 15.99
CA GLN A 257 -5.22 -15.57 16.20
C GLN A 257 -3.85 -15.66 16.89
N ASN A 258 -2.82 -15.11 16.25
CA ASN A 258 -1.60 -14.74 16.96
C ASN A 258 -1.91 -13.49 17.79
N SER A 259 -1.61 -13.57 19.08
CA SER A 259 -1.75 -12.52 20.08
C SER A 259 -1.18 -11.20 19.57
N VAL A 260 -2.06 -10.23 19.36
CA VAL A 260 -1.69 -8.81 19.32
C VAL A 260 -1.71 -8.35 20.76
N GLU A 261 -0.56 -7.88 21.26
CA GLU A 261 -0.49 -7.14 22.52
C GLU A 261 -1.21 -5.81 22.31
N GLU A 262 -2.35 -5.63 22.96
CA GLU A 262 -2.99 -4.31 23.07
C GLU A 262 -3.34 -4.02 24.53
N GLY A 263 -2.86 -2.85 24.94
CA GLY A 263 -3.01 -2.28 26.26
C GLY A 263 -4.42 -1.78 26.55
N ASN A 264 -4.64 -1.57 27.84
CA ASN A 264 -5.90 -1.12 28.41
C ASN A 264 -6.35 0.24 27.86
N ILE A 265 -7.60 0.31 27.39
CA ILE A 265 -8.33 1.55 27.17
C ILE A 265 -9.35 1.66 28.32
N SER A 266 -9.15 2.63 29.20
CA SER A 266 -10.17 3.07 30.16
C SER A 266 -11.02 4.19 29.55
N ASP A 267 -12.32 4.05 29.73
CA ASP A 267 -13.37 4.92 29.24
C ASP A 267 -13.28 6.32 29.87
N GLY A 268 -13.26 7.35 29.02
CA GLY A 268 -13.02 8.73 29.43
C GLY A 268 -13.26 9.70 28.28
N SER A 269 -14.53 10.02 28.04
CA SER A 269 -14.95 11.06 27.10
C SER A 269 -14.29 12.41 27.45
N LYS A 270 -13.37 12.89 26.58
CA LYS A 270 -12.84 14.26 26.54
C LYS A 270 -12.53 14.70 25.10
N PRO A 271 -12.59 16.01 24.80
CA PRO A 271 -12.63 16.54 23.44
C PRO A 271 -11.26 16.47 22.75
N SER A 272 -11.24 15.93 21.53
CA SER A 272 -10.06 15.87 20.68
C SER A 272 -9.66 17.27 20.20
N LYS A 273 -8.61 17.85 20.81
CA LYS A 273 -7.81 18.91 20.21
C LYS A 273 -6.57 18.24 19.62
N ASN A 274 -6.50 18.17 18.28
CA ASN A 274 -5.33 17.67 17.57
C ASN A 274 -4.12 18.58 17.84
N PHE A 275 -3.27 18.21 18.79
CA PHE A 275 -1.95 18.83 18.96
C PHE A 275 -0.98 18.19 17.97
N HIS A 276 -0.59 18.94 16.94
CA HIS A 276 0.48 18.56 16.03
C HIS A 276 1.83 18.73 16.73
N PHE A 277 2.42 17.61 17.17
CA PHE A 277 3.83 17.58 17.53
C PHE A 277 4.63 17.80 16.25
N ASN A 278 5.16 19.02 16.06
CA ASN A 278 5.85 19.39 14.84
C ASN A 278 7.08 18.50 14.63
N HIS A 279 7.04 17.68 13.58
CA HIS A 279 8.12 16.78 13.14
C HIS A 279 9.32 17.53 12.52
N HIS A 280 9.53 18.79 12.88
CA HIS A 280 10.43 19.72 12.20
C HIS A 280 11.76 19.92 12.92
N LEU A 281 12.48 18.81 13.17
CA LEU A 281 13.83 18.87 13.76
C LEU A 281 14.82 17.86 13.16
N ASN A 282 14.52 17.29 12.00
CA ASN A 282 15.40 16.29 11.37
C ASN A 282 15.87 16.68 9.95
N HIS A 283 16.30 17.93 9.77
CA HIS A 283 17.17 18.29 8.65
C HIS A 283 17.87 19.64 8.87
N GLN A 284 18.96 19.65 9.65
CA GLN A 284 20.01 20.67 9.52
C GLN A 284 21.32 20.18 10.15
N GLN A 285 22.04 19.33 9.43
CA GLN A 285 23.49 19.20 9.60
C GLN A 285 24.12 19.27 8.21
N GLN A 286 24.47 20.49 7.80
CA GLN A 286 25.74 20.81 7.14
C GLN A 286 25.78 22.30 6.78
N ALA A 287 26.87 22.94 7.19
CA ALA A 287 27.33 24.30 6.89
C ALA A 287 26.65 25.47 7.62
N LYS A 288 27.26 25.93 8.72
CA LYS A 288 28.00 27.21 8.79
C LYS A 288 28.33 27.57 10.24
N GLU A 289 29.60 27.92 10.45
CA GLU A 289 30.04 28.74 11.57
C GLU A 289 29.34 30.12 11.49
N GLY A 290 28.76 30.57 12.60
CA GLY A 290 28.28 31.94 12.78
C GLY A 290 26.75 32.13 12.81
N ALA A 291 26.13 31.86 13.97
CA ALA A 291 24.94 32.56 14.49
C ALA A 291 24.52 31.93 15.84
N GLY A 292 25.06 32.45 16.95
CA GLY A 292 24.44 32.25 18.27
C GLY A 292 23.11 33.02 18.32
N ASP A 293 22.13 32.49 19.07
CA ASP A 293 20.85 33.12 19.47
C ASP A 293 19.53 32.63 18.82
N LYS A 294 19.52 31.64 17.91
CA LYS A 294 18.23 31.12 17.38
C LYS A 294 17.84 29.70 17.79
N GLN A 295 18.73 28.97 18.46
CA GLN A 295 18.50 27.56 18.80
C GLN A 295 17.70 27.37 20.10
N ALA A 296 17.77 28.32 21.05
CA ALA A 296 17.06 28.26 22.33
C ALA A 296 15.52 28.22 22.17
N SER A 297 14.96 28.96 21.20
CA SER A 297 13.50 29.11 21.09
C SER A 297 12.74 27.83 20.74
N GLY A 298 13.40 26.86 20.11
CA GLY A 298 12.76 25.59 19.72
C GLY A 298 12.71 24.57 20.85
N GLU A 299 13.73 24.57 21.71
CA GLU A 299 13.86 23.63 22.82
C GLU A 299 12.93 24.01 23.97
N ASP A 300 12.85 25.30 24.31
CA ASP A 300 11.92 25.80 25.34
C ASP A 300 10.46 25.45 25.01
N LYS A 301 10.08 25.57 23.73
CA LYS A 301 8.74 25.18 23.27
C LYS A 301 8.50 23.68 23.40
N ALA A 302 9.49 22.85 23.10
CA ALA A 302 9.36 21.39 23.22
C ALA A 302 9.22 20.95 24.68
N ILE A 303 9.90 21.64 25.61
CA ILE A 303 9.77 21.42 27.06
C ILE A 303 8.35 21.78 27.51
N GLU A 304 7.84 22.95 27.11
CA GLU A 304 6.48 23.39 27.47
C GLU A 304 5.38 22.47 26.89
N ASP A 305 5.52 22.04 25.63
CA ASP A 305 4.58 21.09 25.03
C ASP A 305 4.62 19.73 25.77
N CYS A 306 5.82 19.26 26.16
CA CYS A 306 5.99 18.03 26.94
C CYS A 306 5.34 18.16 28.33
N LYS A 307 5.49 19.30 28.99
CA LYS A 307 4.92 19.63 30.29
C LYS A 307 3.39 19.52 30.29
N MET A 308 2.71 20.12 29.31
CA MET A 308 1.24 20.02 29.18
C MET A 308 0.76 18.56 29.06
N ILE A 309 1.54 17.70 28.39
CA ILE A 309 1.20 16.28 28.25
C ILE A 309 1.40 15.54 29.58
N LEU A 310 2.49 15.82 30.30
CA LEU A 310 2.76 15.23 31.62
C LEU A 310 1.70 15.62 32.65
N GLU A 311 1.22 16.87 32.64
CA GLU A 311 0.09 17.29 33.49
C GLU A 311 -1.19 16.52 33.17
N SER A 312 -1.47 16.27 31.88
CA SER A 312 -2.61 15.45 31.46
C SER A 312 -2.49 14.00 31.96
N LEU A 313 -1.29 13.41 31.91
CA LEU A 313 -1.03 12.06 32.44
C LEU A 313 -1.27 12.01 33.95
N LEU A 314 -0.72 12.98 34.70
CA LEU A 314 -0.90 13.08 36.15
C LEU A 314 -2.37 13.27 36.53
N ALA A 315 -3.11 14.10 35.79
CA ALA A 315 -4.55 14.32 36.00
C ALA A 315 -5.39 13.04 35.79
N ASN A 316 -4.89 12.09 35.00
CA ASN A 316 -5.51 10.78 34.78
C ASN A 316 -4.98 9.70 35.75
N GLY A 317 -4.14 10.06 36.72
CA GLY A 317 -3.54 9.13 37.68
C GLY A 317 -2.47 8.21 37.10
N ILE A 318 -1.89 8.59 35.96
CA ILE A 318 -0.83 7.83 35.28
C ILE A 318 0.53 8.41 35.70
N GLU A 319 1.44 7.54 36.12
CA GLU A 319 2.81 7.94 36.50
C GLU A 319 3.58 8.48 35.28
N PRO A 320 4.25 9.64 35.37
CA PRO A 320 4.97 10.24 34.26
C PRO A 320 6.29 9.49 34.03
N THR A 321 6.23 8.36 33.32
CA THR A 321 7.39 7.59 32.87
C THR A 321 7.58 7.73 31.36
N PRO A 322 8.81 7.57 30.82
CA PRO A 322 9.04 7.60 29.37
C PRO A 322 8.18 6.58 28.60
N GLU A 323 7.92 5.42 29.19
CA GLU A 323 7.06 4.37 28.63
C GLU A 323 5.60 4.82 28.53
N ASN A 324 5.07 5.44 29.57
CA ASN A 324 3.69 5.95 29.56
C ASN A 324 3.53 7.12 28.59
N LEU A 325 4.54 7.98 28.46
CA LEU A 325 4.54 9.05 27.47
C LEU A 325 4.58 8.52 26.03
N ALA A 326 5.42 7.51 25.76
CA ALA A 326 5.49 6.87 24.45
C ALA A 326 4.14 6.25 24.05
N ASN A 327 3.52 5.52 24.97
CA ASN A 327 2.21 4.91 24.78
C ASN A 327 1.11 5.96 24.58
N TYR A 328 1.12 7.04 25.37
CA TYR A 328 0.12 8.11 25.28
C TYR A 328 0.19 8.86 23.93
N LEU A 329 1.39 9.07 23.41
CA LEU A 329 1.62 9.77 22.14
C LEU A 329 1.57 8.85 20.91
N GLY A 330 1.54 7.52 21.10
CA GLY A 330 1.61 6.56 20.00
C GLY A 330 2.95 6.60 19.24
N ILE A 331 4.04 6.91 19.94
CA ILE A 331 5.40 6.96 19.37
C ILE A 331 6.28 5.87 19.96
N SER A 332 7.44 5.62 19.35
CA SER A 332 8.35 4.58 19.87
C SER A 332 9.08 5.03 21.14
N LEU A 333 9.28 4.11 22.09
CA LEU A 333 10.07 4.38 23.31
C LEU A 333 11.48 4.88 22.99
N ARG A 334 12.04 4.47 21.85
CA ARG A 334 13.35 4.93 21.38
C ARG A 334 13.34 6.43 21.10
N GLU A 335 12.31 6.96 20.44
CA GLU A 335 12.19 8.40 20.12
C GLU A 335 12.08 9.25 21.39
N VAL A 336 11.39 8.75 22.42
CA VAL A 336 11.32 9.43 23.73
C VAL A 336 12.71 9.45 24.39
N LYS A 337 13.41 8.31 24.40
CA LYS A 337 14.77 8.20 24.98
C LYS A 337 15.81 9.03 24.23
N GLU A 338 15.68 9.19 22.91
CA GLU A 338 16.55 10.08 22.12
C GLU A 338 16.41 11.55 22.55
N LYS A 339 15.28 11.92 23.18
CA LYS A 339 15.02 13.25 23.75
C LYS A 339 14.81 13.24 25.27
N GLN A 340 15.48 12.32 25.97
CA GLN A 340 15.34 12.16 27.42
C GLN A 340 15.55 13.47 28.20
N TYR A 341 16.44 14.35 27.73
CA TYR A 341 16.68 15.64 28.37
C TYR A 341 15.47 16.59 28.37
N VAL A 342 14.63 16.57 27.33
CA VAL A 342 13.39 17.38 27.25
C VAL A 342 12.40 16.89 28.30
N PHE A 343 12.28 15.57 28.41
CA PHE A 343 11.43 14.91 29.40
C PHE A 343 11.89 15.21 30.83
N ASP A 344 13.19 15.06 31.12
CA ASP A 344 13.77 15.30 32.45
C ASP A 344 13.61 16.77 32.88
N ASN A 345 13.82 17.72 31.96
CA ASN A 345 13.61 19.14 32.22
C ASN A 345 12.14 19.48 32.47
N ALA A 346 11.22 18.96 31.64
CA ALA A 346 9.79 19.17 31.83
C ALA A 346 9.30 18.57 33.16
N LEU A 347 9.83 17.42 33.56
CA LEU A 347 9.51 16.77 34.83
C LEU A 347 10.07 17.55 36.03
N ALA A 348 11.29 18.09 35.93
CA ALA A 348 11.91 18.92 36.96
C ALA A 348 11.17 20.26 37.17
N GLU A 349 10.51 20.80 36.13
CA GLU A 349 9.67 21.99 36.26
C GLU A 349 8.27 21.71 36.84
N LEU A 350 7.84 20.45 36.86
CA LEU A 350 6.56 20.03 37.43
C LEU A 350 6.66 19.60 38.90
N SER A 351 7.85 19.20 39.34
CA SER A 351 8.19 18.90 40.74
C SER A 351 8.46 20.16 41.54
#